data_AF-A0A382UD15-F1
#
_entry.id   AF-A0A382UD15-F1
#
_cell.length_a   1.000
_cell.length_b   1.000
_cell.length_c   1.000
_cell.angle_alpha   90.00
_cell.angle_beta   90.00
_cell.angle_gamma   90.00
#
_symmetry.space_group_name_H-M   'P 1'
#
loop_
_entity.id
_entity.type
_entity.pdbx_description
1 polymer ?
#
loop_
_entity_poly.entity_id
_entity_poly.type
_entity_poly.pdbx_seq_one_letter_code
_entity_poly.pdbx_strand_id
1 'polypeptide(L)'
;MPKEDKSKDPNDFPKQEEAVAGVSLEYQAGRRSITNRGGVTRRQMVADKQQLQIRSRPFIIAAIVVLFGILTIPVYAYFQNYVFPPRELALRVAGMEYSRGDVVNFIRFNQRMSENLGVPFEVGNSLFDALQTLQENELAFQLAARYGIAVSSEEVDDRLNTILGFVAKTVAERESQEYKDNIEEAKRQFINRIEMDESVFRDFIRKSMFKERLREV
;
A
#
# COMPACT_ATOMS: atom_id res chain seq x y z
N MET A 1 119.80 0.33 31.51
CA MET A 1 120.04 -0.99 30.86
C MET A 1 119.09 -2.01 31.48
N PRO A 2 118.61 -2.98 30.71
CA PRO A 2 117.28 -3.57 30.81
C PRO A 2 117.26 -4.96 31.46
N LYS A 3 116.14 -5.37 32.07
CA LYS A 3 115.25 -6.43 31.57
C LYS A 3 114.18 -6.82 32.59
N GLU A 4 112.97 -6.97 32.06
CA GLU A 4 111.83 -7.72 32.60
C GLU A 4 112.24 -9.14 33.05
N ASP A 5 111.53 -9.72 34.03
CA ASP A 5 110.53 -10.76 33.72
C ASP A 5 109.70 -11.12 34.96
N LYS A 6 108.42 -11.40 34.71
CA LYS A 6 107.39 -11.83 35.64
C LYS A 6 107.53 -13.32 35.90
N SER A 7 107.34 -13.73 37.16
CA SER A 7 106.53 -14.91 37.48
C SER A 7 106.24 -14.90 38.97
N LYS A 8 104.96 -14.80 39.33
CA LYS A 8 104.50 -14.87 40.73
C LYS A 8 103.81 -16.22 40.91
N ASP A 9 104.35 -16.98 41.85
CA ASP A 9 103.92 -18.30 42.32
C ASP A 9 102.48 -18.25 42.90
N PRO A 10 101.61 -19.24 42.65
CA PRO A 10 100.21 -19.22 43.05
C PRO A 10 100.03 -20.01 44.36
N ASN A 11 99.75 -19.29 45.45
CA ASN A 11 98.95 -19.71 46.63
C ASN A 11 99.51 -19.10 47.93
N ASP A 12 98.98 -17.94 48.33
CA ASP A 12 98.79 -17.62 49.75
C ASP A 12 97.66 -16.58 49.93
N PHE A 13 96.91 -16.73 51.03
CA PHE A 13 95.50 -16.34 51.30
C PHE A 13 95.29 -14.85 51.73
N PRO A 14 94.13 -14.37 52.27
CA PRO A 14 92.69 -14.70 52.12
C PRO A 14 91.77 -13.45 51.89
N LYS A 15 90.49 -13.75 51.60
CA LYS A 15 89.23 -13.02 51.94
C LYS A 15 89.09 -11.53 51.60
N GLN A 16 88.29 -11.26 50.56
CA GLN A 16 87.46 -10.06 50.48
C GLN A 16 86.03 -10.44 50.11
N GLU A 17 85.09 -9.91 50.90
CA GLU A 17 83.65 -9.88 50.63
C GLU A 17 83.38 -9.06 49.36
N GLU A 18 82.57 -9.59 48.45
CA GLU A 18 81.41 -8.88 47.89
C GLU A 18 80.57 -9.83 46.99
N ALA A 19 79.27 -9.60 47.03
CA ALA A 19 78.22 -10.38 46.38
C ALA A 19 78.27 -10.27 44.86
N VAL A 20 77.88 -11.34 44.12
CA VAL A 20 76.91 -11.33 42.98
C VAL A 20 76.54 -12.78 42.58
N ALA A 21 75.23 -13.04 42.58
CA ALA A 21 74.38 -13.92 41.74
C ALA A 21 74.85 -15.28 41.18
N GLY A 22 73.96 -16.30 41.31
CA GLY A 22 73.93 -17.44 40.37
C GLY A 22 73.23 -18.73 40.84
N VAL A 23 71.88 -18.77 40.83
CA VAL A 23 70.99 -19.85 40.29
C VAL A 23 71.49 -21.31 40.47
N SER A 24 70.89 -22.21 41.27
CA SER A 24 69.62 -22.96 41.08
C SER A 24 69.66 -24.17 42.03
N LEU A 25 68.59 -24.66 42.66
CA LEU A 25 67.47 -25.42 42.10
C LEU A 25 66.46 -25.61 43.25
N GLU A 26 65.34 -24.88 43.23
CA GLU A 26 64.20 -25.21 44.09
C GLU A 26 63.07 -25.69 43.18
N TYR A 27 62.79 -26.99 43.26
CA TYR A 27 61.77 -27.68 42.47
C TYR A 27 60.37 -27.21 42.93
N GLN A 28 59.84 -26.17 42.31
CA GLN A 28 58.45 -25.76 42.49
C GLN A 28 57.52 -26.60 41.61
N ALA A 29 57.21 -27.81 42.07
CA ALA A 29 55.99 -28.47 41.65
C ALA A 29 54.79 -27.64 42.14
N GLY A 30 53.95 -27.16 41.21
CA GLY A 30 52.57 -26.77 41.53
C GLY A 30 52.24 -25.29 41.70
N ARG A 31 52.96 -24.33 41.09
CA ARG A 31 52.43 -22.96 40.95
C ARG A 31 51.80 -22.75 39.57
N ARG A 32 50.47 -22.89 39.56
CA ARG A 32 49.56 -22.60 38.44
C ARG A 32 49.86 -21.22 37.84
N SER A 33 50.40 -21.17 36.62
CA SER A 33 50.39 -19.99 35.77
C SER A 33 49.05 -19.88 35.06
N ILE A 34 48.00 -19.54 35.83
CA ILE A 34 46.73 -19.07 35.26
C ILE A 34 46.32 -17.82 36.01
N THR A 35 47.05 -16.73 35.80
CA THR A 35 46.51 -15.40 36.04
C THR A 35 46.61 -14.64 34.73
N ASN A 36 45.64 -14.90 33.84
CA ASN A 36 45.33 -13.97 32.77
C ASN A 36 44.71 -12.73 33.45
N ARG A 37 45.56 -11.76 33.81
CA ARG A 37 45.14 -10.44 34.28
C ARG A 37 44.44 -9.75 33.10
N GLY A 38 43.11 -9.68 33.15
CA GLY A 38 42.31 -8.85 32.23
C GLY A 38 41.30 -9.59 31.33
N GLY A 39 41.08 -10.89 31.50
CA GLY A 39 40.01 -11.59 30.78
C GLY A 39 38.68 -11.49 31.52
N VAL A 40 37.71 -10.74 30.97
CA VAL A 40 36.32 -10.74 31.49
C VAL A 40 35.81 -12.18 31.49
N THR A 41 35.38 -12.69 32.64
CA THR A 41 34.93 -14.09 32.75
C THR A 41 33.67 -14.25 31.91
N ARG A 42 33.48 -15.39 31.20
CA ARG A 42 32.25 -15.64 30.40
C ARG A 42 30.96 -15.40 31.20
N ARG A 43 30.96 -15.69 32.50
CA ARG A 43 29.84 -15.40 33.42
C ARG A 43 29.61 -13.91 33.66
N GLN A 44 30.68 -13.11 33.76
CA GLN A 44 30.60 -11.65 33.88
C GLN A 44 30.09 -11.01 32.58
N MET A 45 30.57 -11.48 31.41
CA MET A 45 30.02 -11.01 30.12
C MET A 45 28.53 -11.31 29.94
N VAL A 46 28.05 -12.46 30.43
CA VAL A 46 26.62 -12.81 30.36
C VAL A 46 25.79 -11.96 31.33
N ALA A 47 26.29 -11.71 32.53
CA ALA A 47 25.63 -10.85 33.52
C ALA A 47 25.53 -9.39 33.05
N ASP A 48 26.61 -8.84 32.49
CA ASP A 48 26.63 -7.49 31.93
C ASP A 48 25.71 -7.36 30.72
N LYS A 49 25.69 -8.37 29.84
CA LYS A 49 24.75 -8.42 28.72
C LYS A 49 23.29 -8.47 29.18
N GLN A 50 22.98 -9.23 30.24
CA GLN A 50 21.62 -9.30 30.80
C GLN A 50 21.19 -7.96 31.42
N GLN A 51 22.07 -7.28 32.15
CA GLN A 51 21.78 -5.95 32.71
C GLN A 51 21.58 -4.88 31.63
N LEU A 52 22.44 -4.87 30.60
CA LEU A 52 22.32 -3.94 29.47
C LEU A 52 21.04 -4.20 28.66
N GLN A 53 20.63 -5.46 28.52
CA GLN A 53 19.43 -5.85 27.78
C GLN A 53 18.13 -5.44 28.50
N ILE A 54 18.09 -5.44 29.84
CA ILE A 54 16.92 -4.97 30.60
C ILE A 54 16.76 -3.46 30.48
N ARG A 55 17.87 -2.71 30.48
CA ARG A 55 17.87 -1.24 30.41
C ARG A 55 17.56 -0.69 29.01
N SER A 56 17.87 -1.44 27.94
CA SER A 56 17.63 -1.03 26.55
C SER A 56 16.25 -1.42 25.99
N ARG A 57 15.55 -2.40 26.58
CA ARG A 57 14.18 -2.80 26.23
C ARG A 57 13.19 -1.63 26.06
N PRO A 58 13.08 -0.65 26.99
CA PRO A 58 12.14 0.46 26.80
C PRO A 58 12.49 1.33 25.60
N PHE A 59 13.78 1.52 25.29
CA PHE A 59 14.22 2.28 24.12
C PHE A 59 13.92 1.55 22.80
N ILE A 60 14.06 0.22 22.77
CA ILE A 60 13.69 -0.61 21.62
C ILE A 60 12.18 -0.53 21.37
N ILE A 61 11.37 -0.64 22.43
CA ILE A 61 9.90 -0.49 22.34
C ILE A 61 9.54 0.90 21.82
N ALA A 62 10.16 1.96 22.36
CA ALA A 62 9.95 3.32 21.88
C ALA A 62 10.33 3.49 20.40
N ALA A 63 11.46 2.93 19.97
CA ALA A 63 11.89 2.95 18.57
C ALA A 63 10.90 2.23 17.64
N ILE A 64 10.36 1.08 18.07
CA ILE A 64 9.32 0.36 17.32
C ILE A 64 8.04 1.18 17.22
N VAL A 65 7.60 1.82 18.31
CA VAL A 65 6.41 2.68 18.30
C VAL A 65 6.59 3.88 17.36
N VAL A 66 7.77 4.52 17.39
CA VAL A 66 8.10 5.62 16.47
C VAL A 66 8.11 5.14 15.02
N LEU A 67 8.70 3.98 14.74
CA LEU A 67 8.71 3.38 13.40
C LEU A 67 7.29 3.12 12.90
N PHE A 68 6.41 2.53 13.71
CA PHE A 68 5.01 2.32 13.35
C PHE A 68 4.28 3.65 13.18
N GLY A 69 4.54 4.66 14.02
CA GLY A 69 3.98 6.00 13.87
C GLY A 69 4.32 6.61 12.51
N ILE A 70 5.59 6.53 12.09
CA ILE A 70 6.03 7.02 10.79
C ILE A 70 5.39 6.22 9.64
N LEU A 71 5.35 4.89 9.74
CA LEU A 71 4.74 4.02 8.72
C LEU A 71 3.22 4.21 8.60
N THR A 72 2.55 4.66 9.67
CA THR A 72 1.10 4.92 9.63
C THR A 72 0.78 6.11 8.73
N ILE A 73 1.67 7.09 8.59
CA ILE A 73 1.46 8.29 7.75
C ILE A 73 1.25 7.93 6.27
N PRO A 74 2.17 7.22 5.57
CA PRO A 74 1.96 6.86 4.18
C PRO A 74 0.80 5.88 4.00
N VAL A 75 0.57 4.97 4.95
CA VAL A 75 -0.61 4.08 4.91
C VAL A 75 -1.89 4.90 4.95
N TYR A 76 -2.03 5.81 5.91
CA TYR A 76 -3.20 6.69 6.01
C TYR A 76 -3.38 7.54 4.76
N ALA A 77 -2.31 8.13 4.23
CA ALA A 77 -2.35 8.93 3.01
C ALA A 77 -2.76 8.09 1.79
N TYR A 78 -2.29 6.85 1.67
CA TYR A 78 -2.70 5.94 0.60
C TYR A 78 -4.21 5.66 0.68
N PHE A 79 -4.71 5.34 1.87
CA PHE A 79 -6.14 5.09 2.06
C PHE A 79 -7.00 6.31 1.74
N GLN A 80 -6.61 7.51 2.19
CA GLN A 80 -7.36 8.74 1.89
C GLN A 80 -7.33 9.13 0.41
N ASN A 81 -6.22 8.91 -0.29
CA ASN A 81 -6.11 9.37 -1.68
C ASN A 81 -6.64 8.36 -2.71
N TYR A 82 -6.50 7.06 -2.45
CA TYR A 82 -6.77 6.01 -3.45
C TYR A 82 -7.97 5.13 -3.10
N VAL A 83 -8.21 4.85 -1.82
CA VAL A 83 -9.29 3.94 -1.39
C VAL A 83 -10.56 4.72 -1.02
N PHE A 84 -10.40 5.83 -0.33
CA PHE A 84 -11.47 6.75 0.05
C PHE A 84 -11.19 8.15 -0.54
N PRO A 85 -11.03 8.28 -1.87
CA PRO A 85 -10.72 9.56 -2.48
C PRO A 85 -11.71 10.61 -1.96
N PRO A 86 -11.25 11.85 -1.64
CA PRO A 86 -12.13 12.90 -1.17
C PRO A 86 -13.28 13.04 -2.16
N ARG A 87 -14.49 12.70 -1.73
CA ARG A 87 -15.73 12.94 -2.47
C ARG A 87 -16.00 14.44 -2.44
N GLU A 88 -15.08 15.23 -3.00
CA GLU A 88 -15.27 16.66 -3.16
C GLU A 88 -16.52 16.84 -4.01
N LEU A 89 -17.44 17.63 -3.46
CA LEU A 89 -18.73 17.92 -4.07
C LEU A 89 -18.50 18.49 -5.47
N ALA A 90 -18.89 17.74 -6.49
CA ALA A 90 -18.86 18.20 -7.86
C ALA A 90 -20.12 19.01 -8.19
N LEU A 91 -21.28 18.56 -7.69
CA LEU A 91 -22.55 19.24 -7.86
C LEU A 91 -23.52 18.84 -6.75
N ARG A 92 -24.39 19.77 -6.34
CA ARG A 92 -25.56 19.47 -5.49
C ARG A 92 -26.83 19.78 -6.27
N VAL A 93 -27.73 18.80 -6.40
CA VAL A 93 -28.99 18.94 -7.15
C VAL A 93 -30.13 18.52 -6.26
N ALA A 94 -30.99 19.48 -5.90
CA ALA A 94 -32.21 19.24 -5.14
C ALA A 94 -32.04 18.34 -3.89
N GLY A 95 -30.91 18.48 -3.19
CA GLY A 95 -30.60 17.73 -1.95
C GLY A 95 -29.71 16.50 -2.15
N MET A 96 -29.45 16.06 -3.39
CA MET A 96 -28.50 15.00 -3.71
C MET A 96 -27.11 15.57 -4.01
N GLU A 97 -26.08 14.93 -3.50
CA GLU A 97 -24.68 15.31 -3.71
C GLU A 97 -24.01 14.35 -4.69
N TYR A 98 -23.47 14.91 -5.77
CA TYR A 98 -22.63 14.19 -6.72
C TYR A 98 -21.16 14.50 -6.43
N SER A 99 -20.36 13.45 -6.32
CA SER A 99 -18.91 13.54 -6.12
C SER A 99 -18.17 13.63 -7.45
N ARG A 100 -16.91 14.08 -7.43
CA ARG A 100 -16.03 13.98 -8.62
C ARG A 100 -15.93 12.57 -9.18
N GLY A 101 -16.00 11.54 -8.34
CA GLY A 101 -16.00 10.14 -8.77
C GLY A 101 -17.19 9.80 -9.68
N ASP A 102 -18.37 10.33 -9.37
CA ASP A 102 -19.58 10.10 -10.17
C ASP A 102 -19.47 10.74 -11.55
N VAL A 103 -18.81 11.89 -11.62
CA VAL A 103 -18.54 12.60 -12.88
C VAL A 103 -17.53 11.83 -13.73
N VAL A 104 -16.45 11.32 -13.12
CA VAL A 104 -15.48 10.47 -13.82
C VAL A 104 -16.15 9.21 -14.37
N ASN A 105 -17.02 8.58 -13.57
CA ASN A 105 -17.80 7.42 -14.01
C ASN A 105 -18.67 7.77 -15.23
N PHE A 106 -19.35 8.92 -15.20
CA PHE A 106 -20.16 9.38 -16.33
C PHE A 106 -19.32 9.68 -17.59
N ILE A 107 -18.16 10.30 -17.44
CA ILE A 107 -17.23 10.57 -18.56
C ILE A 107 -16.75 9.25 -19.17
N ARG A 108 -16.32 8.29 -18.34
CA ARG A 108 -15.89 6.96 -18.81
C ARG A 108 -17.00 6.26 -19.59
N PHE A 109 -18.24 6.32 -19.09
CA PHE A 109 -19.38 5.76 -19.80
C PHE A 109 -19.54 6.36 -21.20
N ASN A 110 -19.61 7.69 -21.32
CA ASN A 110 -19.83 8.33 -22.62
C ASN A 110 -18.65 8.13 -23.56
N GLN A 111 -17.42 8.19 -23.05
CA GLN A 111 -16.23 7.90 -23.85
C GLN A 111 -16.32 6.51 -24.50
N ARG A 112 -16.66 5.48 -23.73
CA ARG A 112 -16.75 4.10 -24.24
C ARG A 112 -17.92 3.91 -25.20
N MET A 113 -19.01 4.63 -24.97
CA MET A 113 -20.14 4.66 -25.89
C MET A 113 -19.76 5.32 -27.21
N SER A 114 -19.07 6.46 -27.18
CA SER A 114 -18.56 7.16 -28.35
C SER A 114 -17.54 6.32 -29.12
N GLU A 115 -16.61 5.64 -28.43
CA GLU A 115 -15.67 4.70 -29.03
C GLU A 115 -16.40 3.55 -29.76
N ASN A 116 -17.43 2.95 -29.14
CA ASN A 116 -18.25 1.91 -29.77
C ASN A 116 -19.00 2.43 -31.01
N LEU A 117 -19.41 3.70 -31.01
CA LEU A 117 -20.10 4.35 -32.13
C LEU A 117 -19.14 4.91 -33.19
N GLY A 118 -17.82 4.81 -33.00
CA GLY A 118 -16.80 5.33 -33.91
C GLY A 118 -16.65 6.85 -33.90
N VAL A 119 -17.16 7.53 -32.87
CA VAL A 119 -17.11 8.99 -32.73
C VAL A 119 -16.00 9.36 -31.73
N PRO A 120 -15.09 10.29 -32.06
CA PRO A 120 -14.07 10.73 -31.12
C PRO A 120 -14.71 11.46 -29.93
N PHE A 121 -14.30 11.08 -28.72
CA PHE A 121 -14.78 11.71 -27.49
C PHE A 121 -13.94 12.95 -27.14
N GLU A 122 -14.56 14.12 -27.15
CA GLU A 122 -13.89 15.39 -26.83
C GLU A 122 -13.77 15.60 -25.32
N VAL A 123 -12.62 15.17 -24.75
CA VAL A 123 -12.36 15.25 -23.31
C VAL A 123 -12.47 16.69 -22.76
N GLY A 124 -12.13 17.70 -23.56
CA GLY A 124 -12.10 19.11 -23.13
C GLY A 124 -13.46 19.68 -22.69
N ASN A 125 -14.54 19.39 -23.42
CA ASN A 125 -15.90 19.83 -23.06
C ASN A 125 -16.66 18.78 -22.25
N SER A 126 -16.19 17.52 -22.27
CA SER A 126 -16.87 16.38 -21.65
C SER A 126 -17.20 16.54 -20.17
N LEU A 127 -16.37 17.26 -19.40
CA LEU A 127 -16.59 17.42 -17.97
C LEU A 127 -17.82 18.28 -17.68
N PHE A 128 -17.97 19.39 -18.38
CA PHE A 128 -19.10 20.29 -18.19
C PHE A 128 -20.38 19.64 -18.71
N ASP A 129 -20.33 19.03 -19.89
CA ASP A 129 -21.45 18.31 -20.48
C ASP A 129 -21.90 17.13 -19.60
N ALA A 130 -20.94 16.45 -18.96
CA ALA A 130 -21.20 15.42 -17.97
C ALA A 130 -21.95 15.95 -16.77
N LEU A 131 -21.46 17.02 -16.16
CA LEU A 131 -22.10 17.67 -15.02
C LEU A 131 -23.52 18.14 -15.35
N GLN A 132 -23.70 18.78 -16.50
CA GLN A 132 -25.01 19.22 -16.97
C GLN A 132 -25.94 18.03 -17.19
N THR A 133 -25.49 16.97 -17.84
CA THR A 133 -26.34 15.80 -18.11
C THR A 133 -26.73 15.08 -16.82
N LEU A 134 -25.78 14.94 -15.88
CA LEU A 134 -26.06 14.38 -14.55
C LEU A 134 -27.11 15.21 -13.82
N GLN A 135 -26.99 16.54 -13.86
CA GLN A 135 -27.96 17.45 -13.27
C GLN A 135 -29.35 17.28 -13.89
N GLU A 136 -29.43 17.33 -15.22
CA GLU A 136 -30.69 17.19 -15.95
C GLU A 136 -31.37 15.85 -15.65
N ASN A 137 -30.61 14.76 -15.60
CA ASN A 137 -31.14 13.43 -15.33
C ASN A 137 -31.69 13.32 -13.89
N GLU A 138 -31.01 13.92 -12.91
CA GLU A 138 -31.50 13.93 -11.52
C GLU A 138 -32.76 14.81 -11.37
N LEU A 139 -32.77 15.99 -11.98
CA LEU A 139 -33.95 16.84 -12.00
C LEU A 139 -35.13 16.15 -12.67
N ALA A 140 -34.89 15.48 -13.80
CA ALA A 140 -35.89 14.71 -14.50
C ALA A 140 -36.42 13.56 -13.64
N PHE A 141 -35.56 12.81 -12.96
CA PHE A 141 -35.98 11.74 -12.07
C PHE A 141 -36.93 12.24 -10.97
N GLN A 142 -36.58 13.35 -10.31
CA GLN A 142 -37.41 13.92 -9.25
C GLN A 142 -38.70 14.56 -9.77
N LEU A 143 -38.65 15.18 -10.95
CA LEU A 143 -39.82 15.78 -11.59
C LEU A 143 -40.80 14.69 -12.08
N ALA A 144 -40.29 13.62 -12.67
CA ALA A 144 -41.06 12.49 -13.19
C ALA A 144 -41.93 11.84 -12.10
N ALA A 145 -41.37 11.71 -10.88
CA ALA A 145 -42.12 11.20 -9.73
C ALA A 145 -43.36 12.05 -9.41
N ARG A 146 -43.33 13.37 -9.64
CA ARG A 146 -44.49 14.26 -9.43
C ARG A 146 -45.59 14.07 -10.47
N TYR A 147 -45.22 13.63 -11.66
CA TYR A 147 -46.15 13.34 -12.77
C TYR A 147 -46.60 11.88 -12.82
N GLY A 148 -46.21 11.05 -11.84
CA GLY A 148 -46.55 9.62 -11.80
C GLY A 148 -45.84 8.78 -12.86
N ILE A 149 -44.79 9.32 -13.48
CA ILE A 149 -43.96 8.57 -14.43
C ILE A 149 -43.06 7.64 -13.60
N ALA A 150 -43.06 6.35 -13.93
CA ALA A 150 -42.22 5.33 -13.32
C ALA A 150 -41.42 4.60 -14.40
N VAL A 151 -40.27 4.03 -14.04
CA VAL A 151 -39.46 3.16 -14.91
C VAL A 151 -39.17 1.86 -14.17
N SER A 152 -39.58 0.73 -14.74
CA SER A 152 -39.40 -0.59 -14.12
C SER A 152 -37.95 -1.08 -14.25
N SER A 153 -37.55 -2.09 -13.47
CA SER A 153 -36.22 -2.71 -13.63
C SER A 153 -36.07 -3.44 -14.96
N GLU A 154 -37.13 -4.06 -15.46
CA GLU A 154 -37.15 -4.77 -16.73
C GLU A 154 -36.98 -3.82 -17.92
N GLU A 155 -37.60 -2.63 -17.85
CA GLU A 155 -37.39 -1.58 -18.87
C GLU A 155 -35.95 -1.09 -18.92
N VAL A 156 -35.27 -1.04 -17.76
CA VAL A 156 -33.84 -0.70 -17.69
C VAL A 156 -32.98 -1.81 -18.29
N ASP A 157 -33.33 -3.08 -18.05
CA ASP A 157 -32.66 -4.23 -18.64
C ASP A 157 -32.80 -4.24 -20.17
N ASP A 158 -33.99 -4.00 -20.69
CA ASP A 158 -34.24 -3.92 -22.12
C ASP A 158 -33.49 -2.75 -22.77
N ARG A 159 -33.43 -1.59 -22.09
CA ARG A 159 -32.64 -0.46 -22.56
C ARG A 159 -31.14 -0.75 -22.57
N LEU A 160 -30.64 -1.45 -21.55
CA LEU A 160 -29.26 -1.91 -21.50
C LEU A 160 -28.94 -2.87 -22.65
N ASN A 161 -29.79 -3.86 -22.89
CA ASN A 161 -29.61 -4.80 -24.01
C ASN A 161 -29.53 -4.06 -25.34
N THR A 162 -30.39 -3.05 -25.54
CA THR A 162 -30.37 -2.19 -26.73
C THR A 162 -29.06 -1.40 -26.86
N ILE A 163 -28.54 -0.84 -25.76
CA ILE A 163 -27.24 -0.13 -25.73
C ILE A 163 -26.08 -1.07 -26.13
N LEU A 164 -26.15 -2.34 -25.75
CA LEU A 164 -25.17 -3.36 -26.11
C LEU A 164 -25.35 -3.91 -27.54
N GLY A 165 -26.34 -3.42 -28.29
CA GLY A 165 -26.62 -3.85 -29.66
C GLY A 165 -27.49 -5.11 -29.77
N PHE A 166 -28.05 -5.59 -28.66
CA PHE A 166 -28.94 -6.74 -28.64
C PHE A 166 -30.38 -6.29 -28.79
N VAL A 167 -30.92 -6.45 -30.00
CA VAL A 167 -32.34 -6.21 -30.31
C VAL A 167 -32.90 -7.47 -30.93
N ALA A 168 -33.60 -8.28 -30.12
CA ALA A 168 -34.24 -9.49 -30.61
C ALA A 168 -35.32 -9.14 -31.64
N LYS A 169 -35.28 -9.79 -32.81
CA LYS A 169 -36.28 -9.58 -33.87
C LYS A 169 -37.52 -10.45 -33.67
N THR A 170 -37.38 -11.53 -32.91
CA THR A 170 -38.46 -12.49 -32.65
C THR A 170 -38.51 -12.90 -31.17
N VAL A 171 -39.68 -13.35 -30.71
CA VAL A 171 -39.86 -13.86 -29.34
C VAL A 171 -39.01 -15.12 -29.11
N ALA A 172 -38.93 -16.01 -30.10
CA ALA A 172 -38.13 -17.23 -30.02
C ALA A 172 -36.63 -16.94 -29.86
N GLU A 173 -36.11 -15.91 -30.54
CA GLU A 173 -34.73 -15.44 -30.38
C GLU A 173 -34.49 -14.88 -28.98
N ARG A 174 -35.40 -14.03 -28.48
CA ARG A 174 -35.32 -13.45 -27.12
C ARG A 174 -35.33 -14.52 -26.03
N GLU A 175 -36.10 -15.58 -26.21
CA GLU A 175 -36.24 -16.66 -25.24
C GLU A 175 -35.13 -17.71 -25.32
N SER A 176 -34.37 -17.72 -26.43
CA SER A 176 -33.28 -18.67 -26.63
C SER A 176 -32.19 -18.53 -25.58
N GLN A 177 -31.61 -19.67 -25.18
CA GLN A 177 -30.55 -19.69 -24.17
C GLN A 177 -29.28 -19.00 -24.69
N GLU A 178 -28.92 -19.23 -25.96
CA GLU A 178 -27.75 -18.61 -26.59
C GLU A 178 -27.83 -17.08 -26.58
N TYR A 179 -28.99 -16.50 -26.86
CA TYR A 179 -29.19 -15.06 -26.82
C TYR A 179 -29.00 -14.49 -25.41
N LYS A 180 -29.54 -15.17 -24.40
CA LYS A 180 -29.39 -14.76 -22.99
C LYS A 180 -27.94 -14.85 -22.52
N ASP A 181 -27.26 -15.94 -22.87
CA ASP A 181 -25.85 -16.16 -22.52
C ASP A 181 -24.95 -15.09 -23.17
N ASN A 182 -25.20 -14.77 -24.45
CA ASN A 182 -24.47 -13.73 -25.17
C ASN A 182 -24.69 -12.34 -24.58
N ILE A 183 -25.92 -12.01 -24.18
CA ILE A 183 -26.22 -10.75 -23.47
C ILE A 183 -25.46 -10.68 -22.16
N GLU A 184 -25.51 -11.74 -21.36
CA GLU A 184 -24.88 -11.76 -20.05
C GLU A 184 -23.36 -11.59 -20.18
N GLU A 185 -22.75 -12.25 -21.16
CA GLU A 185 -21.32 -12.13 -21.43
C GLU A 185 -20.94 -10.75 -21.96
N ALA A 186 -21.69 -10.20 -22.92
CA ALA A 186 -21.46 -8.85 -23.43
C ALA A 186 -21.60 -7.80 -22.32
N LYS A 187 -22.58 -7.97 -21.43
CA LYS A 187 -22.77 -7.13 -20.25
C LYS A 187 -21.57 -7.23 -19.30
N ARG A 188 -21.11 -8.44 -18.96
CA ARG A 188 -19.91 -8.63 -18.12
C ARG A 188 -18.69 -7.93 -18.72
N GLN A 189 -18.45 -8.14 -20.01
CA GLN A 189 -17.32 -7.53 -20.72
C GLN A 189 -17.43 -6.00 -20.73
N PHE A 190 -18.63 -5.47 -20.98
CA PHE A 190 -18.87 -4.04 -20.98
C PHE A 190 -18.62 -3.41 -19.61
N ILE A 191 -19.21 -3.97 -18.55
CA ILE A 191 -19.06 -3.52 -17.16
C ILE A 191 -17.58 -3.54 -16.72
N ASN A 192 -16.88 -4.63 -17.03
CA ASN A 192 -15.44 -4.74 -16.75
C ASN A 192 -14.63 -3.67 -17.49
N ARG A 193 -14.96 -3.38 -18.75
CA ARG A 193 -14.24 -2.41 -19.58
C ARG A 193 -14.47 -0.96 -19.13
N ILE A 194 -15.63 -0.64 -18.58
CA ILE A 194 -15.94 0.70 -18.06
C ILE A 194 -15.42 0.91 -16.61
N GLU A 195 -14.92 -0.14 -15.96
CA GLU A 195 -14.46 -0.13 -14.56
C GLU A 195 -15.48 0.53 -13.61
N MET A 196 -16.75 0.15 -13.74
CA MET A 196 -17.87 0.72 -12.99
C MET A 196 -18.75 -0.39 -12.48
N ASP A 197 -19.34 -0.21 -11.29
CA ASP A 197 -20.33 -1.15 -10.78
C ASP A 197 -21.59 -1.16 -11.64
N GLU A 198 -22.16 -2.36 -11.86
CA GLU A 198 -23.38 -2.53 -12.64
C GLU A 198 -24.55 -1.73 -12.06
N SER A 199 -24.68 -1.67 -10.73
CA SER A 199 -25.76 -0.94 -10.05
C SER A 199 -25.72 0.56 -10.35
N VAL A 200 -24.53 1.14 -10.34
CA VAL A 200 -24.29 2.56 -10.67
C VAL A 200 -24.67 2.82 -12.12
N PHE A 201 -24.26 1.92 -13.01
CA PHE A 201 -24.57 2.01 -14.42
C PHE A 201 -26.08 1.89 -14.71
N ARG A 202 -26.78 0.96 -14.07
CA ARG A 202 -28.24 0.82 -14.18
C ARG A 202 -28.98 2.05 -13.67
N ASP A 203 -28.50 2.67 -12.60
CA ASP A 203 -29.08 3.91 -12.09
C ASP A 203 -28.97 5.06 -13.10
N PHE A 204 -27.82 5.17 -13.78
CA PHE A 204 -27.66 6.16 -14.86
C PHE A 204 -28.66 5.97 -16.00
N ILE A 205 -28.82 4.73 -16.50
CA ILE A 205 -29.80 4.42 -17.55
C ILE A 205 -31.21 4.77 -17.06
N ARG A 206 -31.56 4.35 -15.85
CA ARG A 206 -32.88 4.63 -15.28
C ARG A 206 -33.17 6.13 -15.25
N LYS A 207 -32.24 6.93 -14.72
CA LYS A 207 -32.40 8.39 -14.63
C LYS A 207 -32.46 9.07 -16.00
N SER A 208 -31.70 8.58 -16.99
CA SER A 208 -31.81 9.11 -18.35
C SER A 208 -33.15 8.78 -19.01
N MET A 209 -33.72 7.60 -18.74
CA MET A 209 -35.06 7.22 -19.25
C MET A 209 -36.16 8.14 -18.71
N PHE A 210 -36.07 8.58 -17.46
CA PHE A 210 -37.01 9.57 -16.92
C PHE A 210 -36.96 10.90 -17.67
N LYS A 211 -35.76 11.35 -18.07
CA LYS A 211 -35.61 12.55 -18.90
C LYS A 211 -36.26 12.40 -20.26
N GLU A 212 -36.11 11.25 -20.90
CA GLU A 212 -36.75 10.96 -22.19
C GLU A 212 -38.28 10.96 -22.06
N ARG A 213 -38.83 10.23 -21.07
CA ARG A 213 -40.28 10.18 -20.85
C ARG A 213 -40.88 11.56 -20.54
N LEU A 214 -40.17 12.39 -19.79
CA LEU A 214 -40.62 13.75 -19.50
C LEU A 214 -40.63 14.70 -20.71
N ARG A 215 -39.85 14.40 -21.76
CA ARG A 215 -39.88 15.19 -23.01
C ARG A 215 -41.10 14.87 -23.88
N GLU A 216 -41.72 13.71 -23.66
CA GLU A 216 -42.87 13.22 -24.43
C GLU A 216 -44.23 13.64 -23.85
N VAL A 217 -44.24 14.23 -22.65
CA VAL A 217 -45.42 14.75 -21.93
C VAL A 217 -45.57 16.25 -22.18
#